data_AF-A0A8W8MIH7-F1
#
_entry.id   AF-A0A8W8MIH7-F1
#
_cell.length_a   1.000
_cell.length_b   1.000
_cell.length_c   1.000
_cell.angle_alpha   90.00
_cell.angle_beta   90.00
_cell.angle_gamma   90.00
#
_symmetry.space_group_name_H-M   'P 1'
#
loop_
_entity.id
_entity.type
_entity.pdbx_description
1 polymer ?
#
loop_
_entity_poly.entity_id
_entity_poly.type
_entity_poly.pdbx_seq_one_letter_code
_entity_poly.pdbx_strand_id
1 'polypeptide(L)'
;RKVPVPKGITYGKPTTSGVNQKKFQRSHRSIAEERVGKKCGGLRVLNSYWVAQDSSYKFYEIIMVDIFHKAVRRDPKLQWICNPVHKHRELRGLTSAGKMSRGLGKGHRYTKTIGGSRRAAWKRNNLTKMRRKR
;
A
#
# COMPACT_ATOMS: atom_id res chain seq x y z
N ARG A 1 -9.07 -12.44 -6.02
CA ARG A 1 -9.84 -11.43 -6.77
C ARG A 1 -9.91 -11.90 -8.21
N LYS A 2 -11.11 -12.24 -8.70
CA LYS A 2 -11.34 -12.66 -10.09
C LYS A 2 -10.89 -11.56 -11.06
N VAL A 3 -10.30 -11.94 -12.18
CA VAL A 3 -9.93 -10.99 -13.24
C VAL A 3 -11.23 -10.52 -13.93
N PRO A 4 -11.48 -9.20 -14.02
CA PRO A 4 -12.72 -8.67 -14.60
C PRO A 4 -12.61 -8.64 -16.13
N VAL A 5 -12.73 -9.81 -16.78
CA VAL A 5 -12.74 -9.94 -18.25
C VAL A 5 -14.08 -10.48 -18.75
N PRO A 6 -14.61 -9.95 -19.87
CA PRO A 6 -15.84 -10.47 -20.47
C PRO A 6 -15.70 -11.95 -20.80
N LYS A 7 -16.66 -12.76 -20.36
CA LYS A 7 -16.73 -14.22 -20.63
C LYS A 7 -15.45 -15.02 -20.27
N GLY A 8 -14.54 -14.47 -19.47
CA GLY A 8 -13.26 -15.13 -19.16
C GLY A 8 -12.17 -14.98 -20.23
N ILE A 9 -12.41 -14.21 -21.29
CA ILE A 9 -11.51 -14.11 -22.45
C ILE A 9 -10.47 -13.00 -22.22
N THR A 10 -9.19 -13.37 -22.15
CA THR A 10 -8.07 -12.45 -21.85
C THR A 10 -7.26 -12.00 -23.07
N TYR A 11 -7.57 -12.52 -24.27
CA TYR A 11 -6.90 -12.22 -25.55
C TYR A 11 -5.36 -12.18 -25.45
N GLY A 12 -4.72 -13.31 -25.13
CA GLY A 12 -3.27 -13.34 -24.94
C GLY A 12 -2.68 -14.75 -24.82
N LYS A 13 -1.41 -14.81 -24.40
CA LYS A 13 -0.68 -16.07 -24.23
C LYS A 13 -1.32 -16.95 -23.15
N PRO A 14 -1.17 -18.29 -23.22
CA PRO A 14 -1.73 -19.21 -22.22
C PRO A 14 -1.37 -18.85 -20.76
N THR A 15 -0.14 -18.40 -20.51
CA THR A 15 0.34 -18.01 -19.16
C THR A 15 -0.47 -16.88 -18.50
N THR A 16 -1.03 -15.97 -19.31
CA THR A 16 -1.83 -14.82 -18.82
C THR A 16 -3.33 -15.10 -18.78
N SER A 17 -3.78 -16.30 -19.20
CA SER A 17 -5.21 -16.62 -19.37
C SER A 17 -5.96 -16.98 -18.07
N GLY A 18 -5.27 -17.11 -16.93
CA GLY A 18 -5.90 -17.51 -15.68
C GLY A 18 -6.81 -16.43 -15.06
N VAL A 19 -8.07 -16.79 -14.74
CA VAL A 19 -9.11 -15.86 -14.24
C VAL A 19 -9.45 -16.02 -12.75
N ASN A 20 -9.73 -17.25 -12.29
CA ASN A 20 -10.41 -17.47 -10.99
C ASN A 20 -9.47 -17.44 -9.77
N GLN A 21 -8.29 -18.07 -9.84
CA GLN A 21 -7.42 -18.29 -8.67
C GLN A 21 -6.40 -17.16 -8.42
N LYS A 22 -6.55 -16.00 -9.07
CA LYS A 22 -5.65 -14.85 -8.87
C LYS A 22 -5.82 -14.24 -7.47
N LYS A 23 -4.71 -14.04 -6.77
CA LYS A 23 -4.67 -13.39 -5.44
C LYS A 23 -4.28 -11.92 -5.57
N PHE A 24 -4.86 -11.08 -4.73
CA PHE A 24 -4.56 -9.66 -4.73
C PHE A 24 -3.26 -9.39 -3.98
N GLN A 25 -2.43 -8.46 -4.47
CA GLN A 25 -1.12 -8.19 -3.90
C GLN A 25 -1.18 -7.45 -2.55
N ARG A 26 -2.25 -6.67 -2.31
CA ARG A 26 -2.48 -5.94 -1.06
C ARG A 26 -3.39 -6.74 -0.13
N SER A 27 -3.23 -6.52 1.18
CA SER A 27 -4.06 -7.16 2.20
C SER A 27 -5.47 -6.59 2.25
N HIS A 28 -6.43 -7.37 2.76
CA HIS A 28 -7.81 -6.88 3.02
C HIS A 28 -7.82 -5.68 3.98
N ARG A 29 -6.91 -5.68 4.98
CA ARG A 29 -6.71 -4.55 5.90
C ARG A 29 -6.35 -3.25 5.17
N SER A 30 -5.42 -3.31 4.20
CA SER A 30 -5.04 -2.13 3.40
C SER A 30 -6.18 -1.63 2.51
N ILE A 31 -7.05 -2.53 2.03
CA ILE A 31 -8.25 -2.14 1.27
C ILE A 31 -9.25 -1.42 2.17
N ALA A 32 -9.43 -1.89 3.42
CA ALA A 32 -10.30 -1.22 4.39
C ALA A 32 -9.80 0.20 4.71
N GLU A 33 -8.50 0.37 4.96
CA GLU A 33 -7.87 1.69 5.14
C GLU A 33 -8.14 2.63 3.96
N GLU A 34 -7.99 2.15 2.73
CA GLU A 34 -8.24 2.94 1.51
C GLU A 34 -9.70 3.36 1.37
N ARG A 35 -10.65 2.45 1.65
CA ARG A 35 -12.09 2.76 1.57
C ARG A 35 -12.48 3.86 2.53
N VAL A 36 -12.04 3.76 3.78
CA VAL A 36 -12.34 4.77 4.81
C VAL A 36 -11.59 6.07 4.54
N GLY A 37 -10.32 6.02 4.13
CA GLY A 37 -9.55 7.20 3.75
C GLY A 37 -10.16 7.98 2.58
N LYS A 38 -10.79 7.29 1.62
CA LYS A 38 -11.54 7.92 0.54
C LYS A 38 -12.86 8.54 1.01
N LYS A 39 -13.57 7.87 1.92
CA LYS A 39 -14.85 8.37 2.48
C LYS A 39 -14.63 9.58 3.38
N CYS A 40 -13.58 9.55 4.21
CA CYS A 40 -13.24 10.58 5.19
C CYS A 40 -12.00 11.37 4.75
N GLY A 41 -12.05 12.00 3.57
CA GLY A 41 -10.89 12.67 2.95
C GLY A 41 -10.29 13.85 3.75
N GLY A 42 -11.08 14.45 4.65
CA GLY A 42 -10.63 15.51 5.58
C GLY A 42 -9.70 14.98 6.68
N LEU A 43 -9.75 13.68 6.97
CA LEU A 43 -8.96 13.04 8.02
C LEU A 43 -7.69 12.37 7.44
N ARG A 44 -6.83 11.87 8.33
CA ARG A 44 -5.64 11.10 7.98
C ARG A 44 -5.70 9.72 8.62
N VAL A 45 -5.54 8.67 7.82
CA VAL A 45 -5.42 7.30 8.33
C VAL A 45 -4.10 7.16 9.09
N LEU A 46 -4.16 6.76 10.35
CA LEU A 46 -3.00 6.48 11.19
C LEU A 46 -2.60 5.01 11.06
N ASN A 47 -3.49 4.11 11.46
CA ASN A 47 -3.30 2.66 11.46
C ASN A 47 -4.66 1.93 11.48
N SER A 48 -4.63 0.60 11.51
CA SER A 48 -5.83 -0.25 11.61
C SER A 48 -5.51 -1.59 12.28
N TYR A 49 -6.53 -2.23 12.85
CA TYR A 49 -6.44 -3.57 13.43
C TYR A 49 -7.66 -4.43 13.11
N TRP A 50 -7.48 -5.75 13.23
CA TRP A 50 -8.53 -6.74 13.01
C TRP A 50 -9.40 -6.86 14.25
N VAL A 51 -10.70 -7.03 14.06
CA VAL A 51 -11.68 -7.16 15.16
C VAL A 51 -12.34 -8.53 15.12
N ALA A 52 -12.91 -8.89 13.98
CA ALA A 52 -13.64 -10.13 13.79
C ALA A 52 -13.58 -10.59 12.32
N GLN A 53 -13.94 -11.85 12.07
CA GLN A 53 -14.14 -12.36 10.72
C GLN A 53 -15.27 -13.39 10.72
N ASP A 54 -15.98 -13.47 9.60
CA ASP A 54 -16.89 -14.56 9.29
C ASP A 54 -16.42 -15.23 7.98
N SER A 55 -17.25 -16.10 7.39
CA SER A 55 -16.91 -16.79 6.13
C SER A 55 -16.81 -15.85 4.91
N SER A 56 -17.49 -14.71 4.95
CA SER A 56 -17.67 -13.78 3.83
C SER A 56 -16.88 -12.48 4.00
N TYR A 57 -16.73 -12.00 5.23
CA TYR A 57 -16.25 -10.68 5.60
C TYR A 57 -15.14 -10.72 6.65
N LYS A 58 -14.35 -9.66 6.63
CA LYS A 58 -13.36 -9.36 7.67
C LYS A 58 -13.60 -7.94 8.16
N PHE A 59 -13.72 -7.80 9.47
CA PHE A 59 -13.98 -6.54 10.15
C PHE A 59 -12.67 -5.95 10.68
N TYR A 60 -12.48 -4.67 10.42
CA TYR A 60 -11.31 -3.91 10.84
C TYR A 60 -11.75 -2.57 11.42
N GLU A 61 -11.07 -2.13 12.47
CA GLU A 61 -11.19 -0.77 12.97
C GLU A 61 -10.03 0.07 12.43
N ILE A 62 -10.37 1.24 11.89
CA ILE A 62 -9.43 2.18 11.27
C ILE A 62 -9.30 3.39 12.19
N ILE A 63 -8.09 3.66 12.64
CA ILE A 63 -7.78 4.83 13.46
C ILE A 63 -7.48 6.00 12.53
N MET A 64 -8.25 7.08 12.65
CA MET A 64 -8.09 8.31 11.87
C MET A 64 -7.83 9.50 12.78
N VAL A 65 -7.15 10.52 12.23
CA VAL A 65 -6.79 11.75 12.94
C VAL A 65 -7.29 12.95 12.14
N ASP A 66 -7.89 13.90 12.83
CA ASP A 66 -8.19 15.23 12.28
C ASP A 66 -6.96 16.15 12.39
N ILE A 67 -6.52 16.67 11.25
CA ILE A 67 -5.34 17.55 11.14
C ILE A 67 -5.63 19.02 11.48
N PHE A 68 -6.91 19.42 11.51
CA PHE A 68 -7.33 20.78 11.81
C PHE A 68 -7.63 20.98 13.30
N HIS A 69 -7.82 19.89 14.05
CA HIS A 69 -8.08 19.95 15.47
C HIS A 69 -6.87 20.49 16.26
N LYS A 70 -7.08 21.53 17.09
CA LYS A 70 -6.01 22.21 17.83
C LYS A 70 -5.24 21.27 18.77
N ALA A 71 -5.91 20.29 19.39
CA ALA A 71 -5.23 19.32 20.26
C ALA A 71 -4.19 18.49 19.49
N VAL A 72 -4.48 18.10 18.25
CA VAL A 72 -3.54 17.33 17.41
C VAL A 72 -2.39 18.24 16.93
N ARG A 73 -2.70 19.49 16.56
CA ARG A 73 -1.69 20.42 16.06
C ARG A 73 -0.71 20.92 17.13
N ARG A 74 -1.15 21.00 18.39
CA ARG A 74 -0.34 21.44 19.52
C ARG A 74 0.41 20.29 20.20
N ASP A 75 0.00 19.04 19.99
CA ASP A 75 0.68 17.87 20.54
C ASP A 75 1.94 17.52 19.73
N PRO A 76 3.15 17.67 20.28
CA PRO A 76 4.40 17.36 19.58
C PRO A 76 4.53 15.88 19.17
N LYS A 77 3.81 14.97 19.83
CA LYS A 77 3.85 13.52 19.51
C LYS A 77 3.04 13.18 18.25
N LEU A 78 1.98 13.94 17.95
CA LEU A 78 1.08 13.68 16.82
C LEU A 78 1.25 14.68 15.68
N GLN A 79 1.76 15.88 15.95
CA GLN A 79 1.83 16.99 14.98
C GLN A 79 2.50 16.61 13.65
N TRP A 80 3.41 15.63 13.63
CA TRP A 80 4.04 15.14 12.40
C TRP A 80 3.00 14.78 11.32
N ILE A 81 1.84 14.19 11.69
CA ILE A 81 0.82 13.73 10.74
C ILE A 81 0.12 14.90 10.01
N CYS A 82 0.18 16.10 10.57
CA CYS A 82 -0.39 17.31 9.99
C CYS A 82 0.39 17.82 8.78
N ASN A 83 1.65 17.38 8.61
CA ASN A 83 2.47 17.81 7.47
C ASN A 83 1.89 17.30 6.13
N PRO A 84 1.96 18.10 5.05
CA PRO A 84 1.36 17.75 3.76
C PRO A 84 1.93 16.46 3.14
N VAL A 85 3.15 16.08 3.48
CA VAL A 85 3.77 14.81 3.02
C VAL A 85 3.04 13.56 3.53
N HIS A 86 2.18 13.68 4.54
CA HIS A 86 1.38 12.60 5.11
C HIS A 86 -0.07 12.54 4.58
N LYS A 87 -0.40 13.33 3.55
CA LYS A 87 -1.67 13.19 2.82
C LYS A 87 -1.78 11.79 2.19
N HIS A 88 -2.94 11.13 2.32
CA HIS A 88 -3.21 9.84 1.69
C HIS A 88 -2.10 8.79 1.84
N ARG A 89 -1.74 8.46 3.09
CA ARG A 89 -0.71 7.44 3.40
C ARG A 89 -1.18 6.04 2.98
N GLU A 90 -2.46 5.77 3.15
CA GLU A 90 -3.15 4.53 2.78
C GLU A 90 -3.06 4.25 1.28
N LEU A 91 -3.20 5.27 0.43
CA LEU A 91 -3.09 5.13 -1.03
C LEU A 91 -1.65 4.87 -1.50
N ARG A 92 -0.66 5.40 -0.76
CA ARG A 92 0.78 5.27 -1.08
C ARG A 92 1.45 4.06 -0.40
N GLY A 93 0.70 3.28 0.38
CA GLY A 93 1.22 2.14 1.12
C GLY A 93 2.25 2.54 2.19
N LEU A 94 1.98 3.62 2.93
CA LEU A 94 2.82 4.14 4.01
C LEU A 94 2.30 3.81 5.42
N THR A 95 1.06 3.29 5.52
CA THR A 95 0.51 2.68 6.74
C THR A 95 1.22 1.35 7.03
N SER A 96 1.04 0.82 8.24
CA SER A 96 1.61 -0.50 8.60
C SER A 96 1.13 -1.59 7.63
N ALA A 97 -0.16 -1.60 7.29
CA ALA A 97 -0.75 -2.58 6.36
C ALA A 97 -0.15 -2.47 4.95
N GLY A 98 -0.02 -1.24 4.45
CA GLY A 98 0.53 -0.97 3.13
C GLY A 98 2.02 -1.30 3.03
N LYS A 99 2.81 -0.97 4.06
CA LYS A 99 4.25 -1.27 4.09
C LYS A 99 4.54 -2.77 4.03
N MET A 100 3.73 -3.61 4.68
CA MET A 100 3.87 -5.07 4.61
C MET A 100 3.73 -5.59 3.17
N SER A 101 2.74 -5.10 2.42
CA SER A 101 2.54 -5.49 1.00
C SER A 101 3.69 -5.05 0.08
N ARG A 102 4.42 -4.00 0.46
CA ARG A 102 5.59 -3.53 -0.31
C ARG A 102 6.82 -4.43 -0.20
N GLY A 103 6.83 -5.38 0.75
CA GLY A 103 7.93 -6.32 0.93
C GLY A 103 9.25 -5.65 1.31
N LEU A 104 9.21 -4.63 2.17
CA LEU A 104 10.40 -3.94 2.65
C LEU A 104 11.01 -4.68 3.85
N GLY A 105 12.33 -4.72 3.93
CA GLY A 105 13.06 -5.33 5.04
C GLY A 105 14.57 -5.29 4.85
N LYS A 106 15.31 -5.94 5.74
CA LYS A 106 16.77 -6.03 5.74
C LYS A 106 17.22 -7.48 5.54
N GLY A 107 18.37 -7.68 4.88
CA GLY A 107 18.98 -9.00 4.67
C GLY A 107 18.65 -9.63 3.32
N HIS A 108 19.18 -10.83 3.11
CA HIS A 108 19.18 -11.53 1.81
C HIS A 108 17.77 -11.81 1.25
N ARG A 109 16.74 -11.90 2.11
CA ARG A 109 15.33 -12.10 1.70
C ARG A 109 14.69 -10.87 1.03
N TYR A 110 15.29 -9.68 1.18
CA TYR A 110 14.71 -8.40 0.72
C TYR A 110 15.50 -7.73 -0.42
N THR A 111 16.29 -8.52 -1.17
CA THR A 111 17.12 -8.03 -2.28
C THR A 111 16.32 -7.31 -3.37
N LYS A 112 15.07 -7.73 -3.60
CA LYS A 112 14.19 -7.14 -4.60
C LYS A 112 13.76 -5.70 -4.29
N THR A 113 13.98 -5.20 -3.07
CA THR A 113 13.57 -3.85 -2.65
C THR A 113 14.73 -2.96 -2.21
N ILE A 114 15.98 -3.37 -2.46
CA ILE A 114 17.17 -2.54 -2.16
C ILE A 114 17.08 -1.22 -2.93
N GLY A 115 17.15 -0.10 -2.21
CA GLY A 115 16.91 1.24 -2.76
C GLY A 115 15.48 1.77 -2.54
N GLY A 116 14.69 1.13 -1.68
CA GLY A 116 13.43 1.67 -1.12
C GLY A 116 12.14 1.15 -1.74
N SER A 117 12.18 0.57 -2.95
CA SER A 117 11.04 -0.11 -3.56
C SER A 117 11.49 -1.09 -4.65
N ARG A 118 10.59 -2.00 -5.06
CA ARG A 118 10.86 -2.97 -6.13
C ARG A 118 11.19 -2.31 -7.47
N ARG A 119 10.48 -1.24 -7.83
CA ARG A 119 10.73 -0.50 -9.08
C ARG A 119 12.04 0.29 -9.04
N ALA A 120 12.40 0.85 -7.88
CA ALA A 120 13.68 1.54 -7.71
C ALA A 120 14.86 0.56 -7.88
N ALA A 121 14.78 -0.63 -7.26
CA ALA A 121 15.79 -1.68 -7.42
C ALA A 121 15.91 -2.13 -8.88
N TRP A 122 14.77 -2.39 -9.56
CA TRP A 122 14.75 -2.75 -10.97
C TRP A 122 15.38 -1.67 -11.85
N LYS A 123 14.99 -0.40 -11.68
CA LYS A 123 15.54 0.72 -12.49
C LYS A 123 17.05 0.83 -12.33
N ARG A 124 17.58 0.69 -11.11
CA ARG A 124 19.01 0.74 -10.83
C ARG A 124 19.78 -0.38 -11.54
N ASN A 125 19.23 -1.60 -11.56
CA ASN A 125 19.91 -2.77 -12.11
C ASN A 125 19.85 -2.84 -13.65
N ASN A 126 18.86 -2.19 -14.26
CA ASN A 126 18.68 -2.17 -15.72
C ASN A 126 19.27 -0.90 -16.37
N LEU A 127 19.84 0.02 -15.57
CA LEU A 127 20.46 1.23 -16.08
C LEU A 127 21.95 1.02 -16.30
N THR A 128 22.40 1.10 -17.56
CA THR A 128 23.82 1.16 -17.90
C THR A 128 24.37 2.55 -17.58
N LYS A 129 25.40 2.63 -16.73
CA LYS A 129 26.07 3.89 -16.39
C LYS A 129 27.15 4.21 -17.42
N MET A 130 26.89 5.18 -18.29
CA MET A 130 27.89 5.70 -19.22
C MET A 130 28.60 6.90 -18.59
N ARG A 131 29.83 6.68 -18.11
CA ARG A 131 30.68 7.74 -17.55
C ARG A 131 31.42 8.46 -18.68
N ARG A 132 31.75 9.75 -18.47
CA ARG A 132 32.50 10.58 -19.44
C ARG A 132 33.87 9.99 -19.78
N LYS A 133 34.52 9.40 -18.78
CA LYS A 133 35.73 8.58 -18.94
C LYS A 133 35.38 7.17 -18.46
N ARG A 134 35.72 6.16 -19.25
CA ARG A 134 35.60 4.75 -18.88
C ARG A 134 36.88 4.30 -18.20
#